data_AF-A0A380FEJ8-F1
#
_entry.id   AF-A0A380FEJ8-F1
#
_cell.length_a   1.000
_cell.length_b   1.000
_cell.length_c   1.000
_cell.angle_alpha   90.00
_cell.angle_beta   90.00
_cell.angle_gamma   90.00
#
_symmetry.space_group_name_H-M   'P 1'
#
loop_
_entity.id
_entity.type
_entity.pdbx_description
1 polymer ?
#
loop_
_entity_poly.entity_id
_entity_poly.type
_entity_poly.pdbx_seq_one_letter_code
_entity_poly.pdbx_strand_id
1 'polypeptide(L)' 'MDANVLFEKIKVKQVKGTLNRAVDDITTDSRTATTGSIFVASKGYTVDSHKFCQDVVDNGCQIVVVNRTLDFIR' A
#
# COMPACT_ATOMS: atom_id res chain seq x y z
N MET A 1 -5.89 14.14 -0.31
CA MET A 1 -7.25 13.69 -0.75
C MET A 1 -7.64 12.44 0.05
N ASP A 2 -8.92 12.10 0.16
CA ASP A 2 -9.33 10.85 0.85
C ASP A 2 -9.06 9.64 -0.06
N ALA A 3 -8.44 8.58 0.49
CA ALA A 3 -8.14 7.37 -0.27
C ALA A 3 -9.40 6.69 -0.84
N ASN A 4 -10.56 6.78 -0.17
CA ASN A 4 -11.82 6.20 -0.66
C ASN A 4 -12.13 6.59 -2.10
N VAL A 5 -11.93 7.86 -2.45
CA VAL A 5 -12.20 8.41 -3.79
C VAL A 5 -11.34 7.73 -4.87
N LEU A 6 -10.10 7.37 -4.53
CA LEU A 6 -9.20 6.66 -5.44
C LEU A 6 -9.65 5.20 -5.62
N PHE A 7 -9.95 4.53 -4.51
CA PHE A 7 -10.30 3.10 -4.53
C PHE A 7 -11.71 2.83 -5.08
N GLU A 8 -12.62 3.80 -5.07
CA GLU A 8 -13.93 3.71 -5.74
C GLU A 8 -13.80 3.44 -7.25
N LYS A 9 -12.74 3.95 -7.89
CA LYS A 9 -12.46 3.72 -9.32
C LYS A 9 -12.02 2.29 -9.62
N ILE A 10 -11.61 1.53 -8.59
CA ILE A 10 -11.19 0.13 -8.70
C ILE A 10 -12.39 -0.77 -8.34
N LYS A 11 -12.98 -1.42 -9.36
CA LYS A 11 -14.18 -2.24 -9.20
C LYS A 11 -13.95 -3.51 -8.38
N VAL A 12 -12.85 -4.20 -8.65
CA VAL A 12 -12.50 -5.47 -7.99
C VAL A 12 -11.35 -5.21 -7.03
N LYS A 13 -11.66 -5.20 -5.73
CA LYS A 13 -10.69 -5.01 -4.66
C LYS A 13 -11.18 -5.71 -3.40
N GLN A 14 -10.24 -6.20 -2.60
CA GLN A 14 -10.52 -6.62 -1.22
C GLN A 14 -9.80 -5.64 -0.30
N VAL A 15 -10.56 -4.99 0.58
CA VAL A 15 -10.03 -4.03 1.55
C VAL A 15 -10.01 -4.70 2.92
N LYS A 16 -8.84 -4.73 3.55
CA LYS A 16 -8.67 -5.12 4.95
C LYS A 16 -8.32 -3.86 5.74
N GLY A 17 -9.13 -3.50 6.74
CA GLY A 17 -9.00 -2.26 7.48
C GLY A 17 -9.88 -1.13 6.93
N THR A 18 -9.46 0.13 7.16
CA THR A 18 -10.21 1.34 6.78
C THR A 18 -9.47 2.17 5.74
N LEU A 19 -10.22 2.74 4.79
CA LEU A 19 -9.72 3.63 3.74
C LEU A 19 -10.01 5.11 4.02
N ASN A 20 -10.64 5.46 5.15
CA ASN A 20 -10.83 6.85 5.57
C ASN A 20 -9.50 7.42 6.10
N ARG A 21 -8.60 7.73 5.16
CA ARG A 21 -7.26 8.23 5.40
C ARG A 21 -6.93 9.29 4.36
N ALA A 22 -6.31 10.37 4.79
CA ALA A 22 -5.77 11.37 3.89
C ALA A 22 -4.49 10.83 3.24
N VAL A 23 -4.42 10.90 1.91
CA VAL A 23 -3.27 10.54 1.10
C VAL A 23 -2.86 11.69 0.19
N ASP A 24 -1.58 11.83 -0.04
CA ASP A 24 -0.98 12.86 -0.90
C ASP A 24 0.09 12.30 -1.86
N ASP A 25 0.52 11.05 -1.65
CA ASP A 25 1.55 10.40 -2.45
C ASP A 25 1.22 8.95 -2.82
N ILE A 26 1.80 8.46 -3.92
CA ILE A 26 1.75 7.05 -4.32
C ILE A 26 3.12 6.63 -4.82
N THR A 27 3.63 5.51 -4.29
CA THR A 27 4.97 5.02 -4.62
C THR A 27 5.00 3.50 -4.79
N THR A 28 5.91 3.03 -5.63
CA THR A 28 6.28 1.61 -5.79
C THR A 28 7.65 1.31 -5.19
N ASP A 29 8.37 2.33 -4.72
CA ASP A 29 9.64 2.22 -4.02
C ASP A 29 9.40 2.28 -2.51
N SER A 30 9.64 1.16 -1.81
CA SER A 30 9.41 1.06 -0.36
C SER A 30 10.26 2.06 0.43
N ARG A 31 11.38 2.53 -0.12
CA ARG A 31 12.30 3.46 0.54
C ARG A 31 11.76 4.89 0.59
N THR A 32 10.77 5.22 -0.24
CA THR A 32 10.18 6.57 -0.28
C THR A 32 8.80 6.61 0.36
N ALA A 33 8.27 5.47 0.78
CA ALA A 33 6.94 5.40 1.35
C ALA A 33 6.93 5.92 2.79
N THR A 34 6.05 6.87 3.05
CA THR A 34 5.95 7.57 4.32
C THR A 34 4.48 7.73 4.74
N THR A 35 4.24 8.43 5.84
CA THR A 35 2.88 8.84 6.24
C THR A 35 2.23 9.63 5.10
N GLY A 36 1.03 9.21 4.68
CA GLY A 36 0.29 9.83 3.56
C GLY A 36 0.53 9.15 2.21
N SER A 37 1.58 8.32 2.07
CA SER A 37 1.83 7.53 0.87
C SER A 37 0.90 6.31 0.78
N ILE A 38 0.54 5.95 -0.45
CA ILE A 38 0.06 4.61 -0.82
C ILE A 38 1.24 3.83 -1.40
N PHE A 39 1.59 2.69 -0.81
CA PHE A 39 2.61 1.81 -1.36
C PHE A 39 1.98 0.71 -2.24
N VAL A 40 2.41 0.60 -3.49
CA VAL A 40 1.96 -0.44 -4.41
C VAL A 40 3.04 -1.50 -4.57
N ALA A 41 2.86 -2.64 -3.90
CA ALA A 41 3.78 -3.76 -4.01
C ALA A 41 3.58 -4.49 -5.34
N SER A 42 4.69 -4.83 -5.99
CA SER A 42 4.71 -5.61 -7.22
C SER A 42 5.80 -6.67 -7.17
N LYS A 43 5.67 -7.69 -8.02
CA LYS A 43 6.71 -8.70 -8.23
C LYS A 43 7.40 -8.41 -9.55
N GLY A 44 8.60 -7.87 -9.49
CA GLY A 44 9.47 -7.70 -10.64
C GLY A 44 10.30 -8.95 -10.93
N TYR A 45 11.16 -8.86 -11.95
CA TYR A 45 12.08 -9.94 -12.33
C TYR A 45 13.12 -10.22 -11.23
N THR A 46 13.66 -9.16 -10.64
CA THR A 46 14.76 -9.26 -9.67
C THR A 46 14.26 -9.26 -8.23
N VAL A 47 13.21 -8.49 -7.95
CA VAL A 47 12.77 -8.19 -6.58
C VAL A 47 11.26 -8.36 -6.46
N ASP A 48 10.85 -8.97 -5.36
CA ASP A 48 9.46 -9.07 -4.93
C ASP A 48 9.22 -8.08 -3.80
N SER A 49 8.64 -6.92 -4.12
CA SER A 49 8.51 -5.80 -3.18
C SER A 49 7.50 -6.06 -2.07
N HIS A 50 6.72 -7.15 -2.14
CA HIS A 50 5.85 -7.58 -1.05
C HIS A 50 6.64 -7.90 0.23
N LYS A 51 7.93 -8.26 0.10
CA LYS A 51 8.81 -8.53 1.24
C LYS A 51 9.07 -7.29 2.10
N PHE A 52 8.92 -6.10 1.54
CA PHE A 52 9.18 -4.85 2.25
C PHE A 52 7.94 -4.26 2.89
N CYS A 53 6.76 -4.88 2.74
CA CYS A 53 5.50 -4.31 3.24
C CYS A 53 5.54 -3.99 4.73
N GLN A 54 6.24 -4.79 5.55
CA GLN A 54 6.41 -4.48 6.97
C GLN A 54 7.24 -3.21 7.17
N ASP A 55 8.38 -3.08 6.49
CA ASP A 55 9.22 -1.88 6.56
C ASP A 55 8.44 -0.61 6.16
N VAL A 56 7.56 -0.71 5.16
CA VAL A 56 6.73 0.41 4.71
C VAL A 56 5.74 0.84 5.80
N VAL A 57 5.12 -0.13 6.47
CA VAL A 57 4.22 0.11 7.61
C VAL A 57 4.99 0.73 8.78
N ASP A 58 6.19 0.21 9.07
CA ASP A 58 7.05 0.74 10.13
C ASP A 58 7.51 2.18 9.85
N ASN A 59 7.66 2.55 8.56
CA ASN A 59 7.92 3.92 8.10
C ASN A 59 6.68 4.83 8.11
N GLY A 60 5.52 4.34 8.57
CA GLY A 60 4.30 5.12 8.75
C GLY A 60 3.35 5.11 7.55
N CYS A 61 3.65 4.36 6.48
CA CYS A 61 2.71 4.20 5.38
C CYS A 61 1.44 3.47 5.84
N GLN A 62 0.28 4.05 5.56
CA GLN A 62 -0.99 3.60 6.11
C GLN A 62 -1.79 2.72 5.14
N ILE A 63 -1.41 2.68 3.86
CA ILE A 63 -2.11 1.95 2.82
C ILE A 63 -1.11 1.20 1.95
N VAL A 64 -1.28 -0.11 1.89
CA VAL A 64 -0.49 -0.99 1.03
C VAL A 64 -1.40 -1.73 0.07
N VAL A 65 -1.07 -1.68 -1.22
CA VAL A 65 -1.77 -2.40 -2.29
C VAL A 65 -0.94 -3.62 -2.69
N VAL A 66 -1.58 -4.79 -2.68
CA VAL A 66 -0.95 -6.08 -2.94
C VAL A 66 -1.82 -6.93 -3.86
N ASN A 67 -1.21 -7.89 -4.56
CA ASN A 67 -1.93 -8.82 -5.43
C ASN A 67 -2.31 -10.15 -4.75
N ARG A 68 -1.92 -10.34 -3.49
CA ARG A 68 -2.19 -11.53 -2.67
C ARG A 68 -2.25 -11.15 -1.20
N THR A 69 -2.96 -11.96 -0.41
CA THR A 69 -2.98 -11.76 1.05
C THR A 69 -1.58 -11.96 1.62
N LEU A 70 -1.19 -11.08 2.53
CA LEU A 70 0.03 -11.19 3.33
C LEU A 70 -0.37 -11.47 4.78
N ASP A 71 0.15 -12.55 5.36
CA ASP A 71 -0.23 -13.01 6.70
C ASP A 71 0.64 -12.41 7.82
N PHE A 72 1.67 -11.64 7.48
CA PHE A 72 2.66 -11.13 8.43
C PHE A 72 2.52 -9.64 8.77
N ILE A 73 1.67 -8.90 8.06
CA ILE A 73 1.45 -7.47 8.34
C ILE A 73 0.49 -7.36 9.53
N ARG A 74 0.94 -6.71 10.61
CA ARG A 74 0.19 -6.47 11.85
C ARG A 74 -0.26 -5.03 11.98
#